data_AF-A0A564MZR8-F1
#
_entry.id   AF-A0A564MZR8-F1
#
_cell.length_a   1.000
_cell.length_b   1.000
_cell.length_c   1.000
_cell.angle_alpha   90.00
_cell.angle_beta   90.00
_cell.angle_gamma   90.00
#
_symmetry.space_group_name_H-M   'P 1'
#
loop_
_entity.id
_entity.type
_entity.pdbx_description
1 polymer ?
#
loop_
_entity_poly.entity_id
_entity_poly.type
_entity_poly.pdbx_seq_one_letter_code
_entity_poly.pdbx_strand_id
1 'polypeptide(L)'
;MKNKRLASKAIMSVLAEMDRQDEKWGANRDLDPFLWAAILGEEVGEFNQSILHDFYGGKHAGTAREEMVQIAAVAMQIIEFYDRKS
;
A
#
# COMPACT_ATOMS: atom_id res chain seq x y z
N MET A 1 25.80 5.25 -1.50
CA MET A 1 25.63 4.66 -0.15
C MET A 1 24.40 3.75 -0.18
N LYS A 2 24.58 2.43 -0.31
CA LYS A 2 23.49 1.45 -0.49
C LYS A 2 22.45 1.44 0.67
N ASN A 3 22.76 2.07 1.80
CA ASN A 3 21.92 2.10 3.02
C ASN A 3 21.01 3.32 3.22
N LYS A 4 21.06 4.36 2.38
CA LYS A 4 20.24 5.57 2.64
C LYS A 4 18.73 5.34 2.44
N ARG A 5 18.36 4.39 1.57
CA ARG A 5 16.96 4.05 1.29
C ARG A 5 16.34 3.17 2.39
N LEU A 6 17.10 2.20 2.91
CA LEU A 6 16.65 1.28 3.97
C LEU A 6 16.20 2.02 5.24
N ALA A 7 16.93 3.07 5.64
CA ALA A 7 16.56 3.90 6.79
C ALA A 7 15.59 5.06 6.45
N SER A 8 15.00 5.07 5.25
CA SER A 8 14.11 6.16 4.86
C SER A 8 12.77 6.08 5.59
N LYS A 9 12.18 7.25 5.89
CA LYS A 9 10.81 7.33 6.42
C LYS A 9 9.79 6.62 5.54
N ALA A 10 10.04 6.53 4.23
CA ALA A 10 9.16 5.85 3.29
C ALA A 10 9.09 4.34 3.58
N ILE A 11 10.24 3.66 3.67
CA ILE A 11 10.27 2.23 4.00
C ILE A 11 9.65 1.97 5.37
N MET A 12 9.97 2.79 6.37
CA MET A 12 9.36 2.66 7.70
C MET A 12 7.83 2.83 7.66
N SER A 13 7.31 3.73 6.82
CA SER A 13 5.85 3.91 6.67
C SER A 13 5.21 2.69 6.02
N VAL A 14 5.85 2.10 5.00
CA VAL A 14 5.35 0.91 4.30
C VAL A 14 5.31 -0.29 5.22
N LEU A 15 6.38 -0.54 5.99
CA LEU A 15 6.41 -1.64 6.95
C LEU A 15 5.35 -1.49 8.04
N ALA A 16 5.20 -0.29 8.60
CA ALA A 16 4.17 -0.01 9.60
C ALA A 16 2.75 -0.18 9.03
N GLU A 17 2.53 0.16 7.76
CA GLU A 17 1.25 -0.05 7.10
C GLU A 17 0.97 -1.54 6.85
N MET A 18 1.99 -2.33 6.48
CA MET A 18 1.86 -3.78 6.38
C MET A 18 1.45 -4.38 7.73
N ASP A 19 2.13 -4.00 8.83
CA ASP A 19 1.79 -4.45 10.19
C ASP A 19 0.33 -4.09 10.55
N ARG A 20 -0.10 -2.85 10.25
CA ARG A 20 -1.48 -2.40 10.49
C ARG A 20 -2.51 -3.21 9.70
N GLN A 21 -2.21 -3.54 8.43
CA GLN A 21 -3.08 -4.35 7.58
C GLN A 21 -3.15 -5.80 8.08
N ASP A 22 -2.03 -6.35 8.55
CA ASP A 22 -1.97 -7.68 9.17
C ASP A 22 -2.79 -7.74 10.47
N GLU A 23 -2.72 -6.70 11.31
CA GLU A 23 -3.57 -6.60 12.50
C GLU A 23 -5.06 -6.51 12.15
N LYS A 24 -5.40 -5.75 11.11
CA LYS A 24 -6.79 -5.50 10.71
C LYS A 24 -7.43 -6.69 10.00
N TRP A 25 -6.68 -7.39 9.16
CA TRP A 25 -7.21 -8.39 8.22
C TRP A 25 -6.61 -9.79 8.38
N GLY A 26 -5.60 -9.93 9.23
CA GLY A 26 -4.83 -11.17 9.42
C GLY A 26 -3.61 -11.25 8.49
N ALA A 27 -2.49 -11.72 9.04
CA ALA A 27 -1.21 -11.83 8.33
C ALA A 27 -1.13 -12.97 7.29
N ASN A 28 -1.84 -14.08 7.53
CA ASN A 28 -1.80 -15.25 6.66
C ASN A 28 -2.84 -15.16 5.54
N ARG A 29 -2.58 -14.30 4.56
CA ARG A 29 -3.44 -14.10 3.38
C ARG A 29 -2.96 -14.92 2.19
N ASP A 30 -3.72 -15.96 1.86
CA ASP A 30 -3.64 -16.70 0.59
C ASP A 30 -4.89 -16.39 -0.23
N LEU A 31 -4.95 -15.18 -0.77
CA LEU A 31 -6.07 -14.70 -1.56
C LEU A 31 -5.93 -15.14 -3.02
N ASP A 32 -7.06 -15.22 -3.71
CA ASP A 32 -7.07 -15.38 -5.17
C ASP A 32 -6.33 -14.19 -5.83
N PRO A 33 -5.52 -14.41 -6.88
CA PRO A 33 -4.85 -13.34 -7.61
C PRO A 33 -5.78 -12.22 -8.09
N PHE A 34 -7.03 -12.53 -8.42
CA PHE A 34 -8.04 -11.52 -8.74
C PHE A 34 -8.31 -10.59 -7.57
N LEU A 35 -8.43 -11.13 -6.36
CA LEU A 35 -8.69 -10.33 -5.16
C LEU A 35 -7.47 -9.46 -4.81
N TRP A 36 -6.25 -9.98 -4.95
CA TRP A 36 -5.04 -9.18 -4.81
C TRP A 36 -5.00 -8.01 -5.80
N ALA A 37 -5.32 -8.26 -7.07
CA ALA A 37 -5.37 -7.22 -8.09
C ALA A 37 -6.48 -6.19 -7.80
N ALA A 38 -7.63 -6.62 -7.28
CA ALA A 38 -8.72 -5.74 -6.89
C ALA A 38 -8.32 -4.82 -5.72
N ILE A 39 -7.71 -5.37 -4.67
CA ILE A 39 -7.24 -4.61 -3.51
C ILE A 39 -6.19 -3.57 -3.95
N LEU A 40 -5.20 -3.98 -4.74
CA LEU A 40 -4.21 -3.02 -5.26
C LEU A 40 -4.86 -1.92 -6.12
N GLY A 41 -5.85 -2.29 -6.94
CA GLY A 41 -6.60 -1.35 -7.76
C GLY A 41 -7.42 -0.34 -6.96
N GLU A 42 -7.97 -0.76 -5.82
CA GLU A 42 -8.68 0.11 -4.87
C GLU A 42 -7.75 1.20 -4.34
N GLU A 43 -6.58 0.84 -3.82
CA GLU A 43 -5.57 1.79 -3.29
C GLU A 43 -5.08 2.78 -4.36
N VAL A 44 -4.91 2.32 -5.61
CA VAL A 44 -4.58 3.20 -6.74
C VAL A 44 -5.74 4.17 -7.05
N GLY A 45 -6.98 3.70 -6.93
CA GLY A 45 -8.18 4.53 -7.07
C GLY A 45 -8.23 5.63 -6.01
N GLU A 46 -7.99 5.29 -4.75
CA GLU A 46 -7.95 6.24 -3.62
C GLU A 46 -6.83 7.28 -3.81
N PHE A 47 -5.65 6.85 -4.26
CA PHE A 47 -4.58 7.78 -4.63
C PHE A 47 -5.03 8.77 -5.71
N ASN A 48 -5.62 8.29 -6.80
CA ASN A 48 -6.11 9.18 -7.86
C ASN A 48 -7.20 10.13 -7.36
N GLN A 49 -8.08 9.66 -6.48
CA GLN A 49 -9.12 10.48 -5.86
C GLN A 49 -8.51 11.56 -4.95
N SER A 50 -7.47 11.24 -4.19
CA SER A 50 -6.78 12.21 -3.33
C SER A 50 -6.17 13.35 -4.16
N ILE A 51 -5.51 13.05 -5.29
CA ILE A 51 -4.95 14.05 -6.22
C ILE A 51 -6.06 14.90 -6.85
N LEU A 52 -7.18 14.30 -7.25
CA LEU A 52 -8.33 15.05 -7.76
C LEU A 52 -8.85 16.04 -6.69
N HIS A 53 -8.96 15.58 -5.45
CA HIS A 53 -9.44 16.39 -4.33
C HIS A 53 -8.42 17.46 -3.89
N ASP A 54 -7.12 17.24 -4.06
CA ASP A 54 -6.10 18.28 -3.88
C ASP A 54 -6.31 19.45 -4.84
N PHE A 55 -6.71 19.15 -6.08
CA PHE A 55 -6.90 20.17 -7.12
C PHE A 55 -8.26 20.86 -7.04
N TYR A 56 -9.35 20.10 -6.90
CA TYR A 56 -10.72 20.62 -6.93
C TYR A 56 -11.31 20.91 -5.54
N GLY A 57 -10.59 20.55 -4.47
CA GLY A 57 -11.13 20.48 -3.13
C GLY A 57 -11.94 19.19 -2.91
N GLY A 58 -11.83 18.61 -1.72
CA GLY A 58 -12.59 17.42 -1.36
C GLY A 58 -12.12 16.78 -0.06
N LYS A 59 -12.89 15.81 0.44
CA LYS A 59 -12.64 15.16 1.74
C LYS A 59 -11.37 14.29 1.81
N HIS A 60 -10.74 14.00 0.67
CA HIS A 60 -9.48 13.23 0.58
C HIS A 60 -8.28 14.11 0.18
N ALA A 61 -8.44 15.44 0.18
CA ALA A 61 -7.29 16.32 -0.06
C ALA A 61 -6.24 16.13 1.05
N GLY A 62 -4.98 16.03 0.66
CA GLY A 62 -3.82 15.84 1.54
C GLY A 62 -3.49 14.37 1.86
N THR A 63 -4.28 13.38 1.43
CA THR A 63 -4.03 11.96 1.74
C THR A 63 -3.14 11.24 0.73
N ALA A 64 -2.74 11.90 -0.38
CA ALA A 64 -2.00 11.27 -1.48
C ALA A 64 -0.73 10.51 -1.07
N ARG A 65 0.00 11.02 -0.07
CA ARG A 65 1.18 10.32 0.47
C ARG A 65 0.80 9.03 1.20
N GLU A 66 -0.29 9.05 1.96
CA GLU A 66 -0.79 7.89 2.71
C GLU A 66 -1.25 6.81 1.74
N GLU A 67 -2.00 7.16 0.69
CA GLU A 67 -2.43 6.19 -0.33
C GLU A 67 -1.25 5.56 -1.06
N MET A 68 -0.20 6.33 -1.37
CA MET A 68 1.02 5.75 -1.95
C MET A 68 1.75 4.78 -1.02
N VAL A 69 1.65 4.97 0.31
CA VAL A 69 2.17 4.01 1.29
C VAL A 69 1.32 2.74 1.29
N GLN A 70 -0.01 2.86 1.23
CA GLN A 70 -0.91 1.71 1.15
C GLN A 70 -0.68 0.89 -0.12
N ILE A 71 -0.55 1.55 -1.29
CA ILE A 71 -0.20 0.91 -2.57
C ILE A 71 1.10 0.11 -2.43
N ALA A 72 2.15 0.72 -1.89
CA ALA A 72 3.45 0.07 -1.73
C ALA A 72 3.37 -1.12 -0.74
N ALA A 73 2.62 -0.97 0.34
CA ALA A 73 2.40 -2.05 1.31
C ALA A 73 1.68 -3.24 0.66
N VAL A 74 0.59 -3.00 -0.08
CA VAL A 74 -0.15 -4.07 -0.78
C VAL A 74 0.72 -4.73 -1.85
N ALA A 75 1.47 -3.94 -2.64
CA ALA A 75 2.37 -4.48 -3.66
C ALA A 75 3.46 -5.39 -3.06
N MET A 76 4.04 -5.02 -1.90
CA MET A 76 5.02 -5.84 -1.19
C MET A 76 4.40 -7.17 -0.73
N GLN A 77 3.20 -7.13 -0.16
CA GLN A 77 2.50 -8.34 0.30
C GLN A 77 2.12 -9.27 -0.85
N ILE A 78 1.80 -8.72 -2.03
CA ILE A 78 1.58 -9.51 -3.25
C ILE A 78 2.87 -10.20 -3.71
N ILE A 79 4.01 -9.51 -3.63
CA ILE A 79 5.32 -10.12 -3.93
C ILE A 79 5.58 -11.28 -2.95
N GLU A 80 5.41 -11.04 -1.65
CA GLU A 80 5.59 -12.09 -0.63
C GLU A 80 4.64 -13.28 -0.83
N PHE A 81 3.42 -13.04 -1.30
CA PHE A 81 2.47 -14.10 -1.68
C PHE A 81 3.01 -14.97 -2.81
N TYR A 82 3.58 -14.38 -3.86
CA TYR A 82 4.18 -15.15 -4.96
C TYR A 82 5.48 -15.85 -4.54
N ASP A 83 6.30 -15.22 -3.70
CA ASP A 83 7.53 -15.81 -3.16
C ASP A 83 7.25 -17.06 -2.31
N ARG A 84 6.13 -17.08 -1.56
CA ARG A 84 5.69 -18.29 -0.82
C ARG A 84 5.22 -19.43 -1.73
N LYS A 85 4.84 -19.14 -2.98
CA LYS A 85 4.33 -20.11 -3.96
C LYS A 85 5.40 -20.65 -4.91
N SER A 86 6.57 -20.01 -4.95
CA SER A 86 7.72 -20.43 -5.78
C SER A 86 8.56 -21.54 -5.17
#